data_AF-A0A7Y1VTR8-F1
#
_entry.id   AF-A0A7Y1VTR8-F1
#
_cell.length_a   1.000
_cell.length_b   1.000
_cell.length_c   1.000
_cell.angle_alpha   90.00
_cell.angle_beta   90.00
_cell.angle_gamma   90.00
#
_symmetry.space_group_name_H-M   'P 1'
#
loop_
_entity.id
_entity.type
_entity.pdbx_description
1 polymer ?
#
loop_
_entity_poly.entity_id
_entity_poly.type
_entity_poly.pdbx_seq_one_letter_code
_entity_poly.pdbx_strand_id
1 'polypeptide(L)'
;MMKLPAHKSLYAVLIVALVLMVSCKKDPEVVPTTGKIKGTITLLNTDVWTTFQDSGEVQLTIFPEFSLDPPAGWGPVPDGLFGPNVPGGTYAIGAPSNAQNPTVFNYAMGATGGTYELEVDPGTYSALALGFRHNFITDPSLRTATLGVHWGNPTSVSHGIVIKANIAGNVVTLFDYPAPSPITVNAGDELTIDFTADFGFIEDWYR
;
A
#
# COMPACT_ATOMS: atom_id res chain seq x y z
N MET A 1 -59.51 -55.54 20.97
CA MET A 1 -58.69 -54.32 20.83
C MET A 1 -57.24 -54.75 20.57
N MET A 2 -56.73 -54.45 19.38
CA MET A 2 -55.42 -54.86 18.85
C MET A 2 -54.25 -54.16 19.56
N LYS A 3 -53.21 -54.91 19.91
CA LYS A 3 -51.88 -54.40 20.25
C LYS A 3 -51.05 -54.30 18.97
N LEU A 4 -50.59 -53.10 18.61
CA LEU A 4 -49.58 -52.89 17.57
C LEU A 4 -48.15 -53.11 18.14
N PRO A 5 -47.20 -53.68 17.36
CA PRO A 5 -45.85 -53.99 17.84
C PRO A 5 -44.90 -52.78 17.74
N ALA A 6 -44.16 -52.55 18.82
CA ALA A 6 -43.20 -51.45 19.02
C ALA A 6 -41.82 -51.71 18.39
N HIS A 7 -41.75 -52.02 17.09
CA HIS A 7 -40.45 -52.30 16.43
C HIS A 7 -40.18 -51.57 15.10
N LYS A 8 -41.03 -50.62 14.70
CA LYS A 8 -40.86 -49.92 13.40
C LYS A 8 -40.37 -48.46 13.48
N SER A 9 -40.29 -47.86 14.68
CA SER A 9 -39.85 -46.46 14.81
C SER A 9 -38.35 -46.24 14.96
N LEU A 10 -37.53 -47.28 15.17
CA LEU A 10 -36.09 -47.08 15.40
C LEU A 10 -35.28 -47.01 14.10
N TYR A 11 -35.74 -47.65 13.02
CA TYR A 11 -35.03 -47.66 11.73
C TYR A 11 -35.26 -46.39 10.90
N ALA A 12 -36.39 -45.71 11.07
CA ALA A 12 -36.68 -44.47 10.35
C ALA A 12 -35.89 -43.26 10.88
N VAL A 13 -35.49 -43.26 12.16
CA VAL A 13 -34.70 -42.18 12.77
C VAL A 13 -33.22 -42.28 12.37
N LEU A 14 -32.71 -43.49 12.13
CA LEU A 14 -31.30 -43.70 11.79
C LEU A 14 -30.96 -43.29 10.34
N ILE A 15 -31.91 -43.37 9.41
CA ILE A 15 -31.68 -43.02 8.00
C ILE A 15 -31.72 -41.50 7.78
N VAL A 16 -32.53 -40.75 8.53
CA VAL A 16 -32.56 -39.27 8.44
C VAL A 16 -31.29 -38.64 9.02
N ALA A 17 -30.68 -39.27 10.03
CA ALA A 17 -29.40 -38.80 10.59
C ALA A 17 -28.21 -39.04 9.65
N LEU A 18 -28.23 -40.09 8.80
CA LEU A 18 -27.16 -40.33 7.84
C LEU A 18 -27.24 -39.42 6.60
N VAL A 19 -28.43 -39.00 6.17
CA VAL A 19 -28.59 -38.12 5.00
C VAL A 19 -28.16 -36.68 5.33
N LEU A 20 -28.21 -36.26 6.60
CA LEU A 20 -27.71 -34.94 7.03
C LEU A 20 -26.18 -34.86 7.15
N MET A 21 -25.46 -36.00 7.17
CA MET A 21 -23.98 -36.00 7.22
C MET A 21 -23.30 -36.02 5.84
N VAL A 22 -24.06 -36.16 4.74
CA VAL A 22 -23.50 -36.15 3.35
C VAL A 22 -23.60 -34.76 2.70
N SER A 23 -24.24 -33.79 3.36
CA SER A 23 -24.34 -32.42 2.89
C SER A 23 -23.57 -31.44 3.77
N CYS A 24 -22.40 -31.84 4.27
CA CYS A 24 -21.33 -30.86 4.46
C CYS A 24 -20.83 -30.50 3.07
N LYS A 25 -21.54 -29.57 2.41
CA LYS A 25 -20.89 -28.74 1.41
C LYS A 25 -19.70 -28.14 2.14
N LYS A 26 -18.49 -28.62 1.85
CA LYS A 26 -17.31 -27.79 2.05
C LYS A 26 -17.66 -26.50 1.35
N ASP A 27 -17.79 -25.41 2.10
CA ASP A 27 -17.81 -24.09 1.51
C ASP A 27 -16.70 -24.08 0.45
N PRO A 28 -16.97 -23.60 -0.77
CA PRO A 28 -15.94 -23.59 -1.80
C PRO A 28 -14.71 -22.95 -1.17
N GLU A 29 -13.62 -23.72 -1.14
CA GLU A 29 -12.34 -23.26 -0.63
C GLU A 29 -12.08 -21.95 -1.37
N VAL A 30 -12.15 -20.83 -0.64
CA VAL A 30 -12.00 -19.51 -1.22
C VAL A 30 -10.56 -19.44 -1.65
N VAL A 31 -10.29 -19.81 -2.91
CA VAL A 31 -8.97 -19.65 -3.51
C VAL A 31 -8.72 -18.15 -3.52
N PRO A 32 -7.73 -17.65 -2.76
CA PRO A 32 -7.48 -16.23 -2.71
C PRO A 32 -7.14 -15.73 -4.11
N THR A 33 -7.85 -14.72 -4.60
CA THR A 33 -7.55 -14.06 -5.88
C THR A 33 -6.56 -12.91 -5.69
N THR A 34 -6.35 -12.49 -4.45
CA THR A 34 -5.50 -11.38 -4.00
C THR A 34 -4.44 -11.89 -3.02
N GLY A 35 -3.40 -11.10 -2.81
CA GLY A 35 -2.46 -11.25 -1.71
C GLY A 35 -2.62 -10.11 -0.70
N LYS A 36 -1.96 -10.25 0.45
CA LYS A 36 -1.96 -9.26 1.53
C LYS A 36 -0.56 -8.79 1.84
N ILE A 37 -0.42 -7.48 2.02
CA ILE A 37 0.78 -6.86 2.58
C ILE A 37 0.37 -6.20 3.89
N LYS A 38 1.02 -6.60 4.97
CA LYS A 38 0.78 -6.04 6.31
C LYS A 38 2.10 -5.66 6.96
N GLY A 39 2.02 -4.89 8.04
CA GLY A 39 3.21 -4.60 8.84
C GLY A 39 3.03 -3.35 9.67
N THR A 40 4.15 -2.77 10.08
CA THR A 40 4.22 -1.61 10.95
C THR A 40 4.95 -0.47 10.25
N ILE A 41 4.36 0.71 10.32
CA ILE A 41 5.01 1.96 9.96
C ILE A 41 5.55 2.59 11.23
N THR A 42 6.84 2.88 11.25
CA THR A 42 7.45 3.74 12.28
C THR A 42 7.45 5.18 11.79
N LEU A 43 7.06 6.12 12.65
CA LEU A 43 6.99 7.54 12.32
C LEU A 43 8.04 8.33 13.09
N LEU A 44 8.78 9.17 12.38
CA LEU A 44 9.71 10.15 12.95
C LEU A 44 9.15 11.57 12.84
N ASN A 45 9.61 12.45 13.74
CA ASN A 45 9.21 13.86 13.80
C ASN A 45 7.68 14.06 13.87
N THR A 46 6.99 13.23 14.67
CA THR A 46 5.52 13.21 14.80
C THR A 46 4.93 14.49 15.39
N ASP A 47 5.75 15.31 16.04
CA ASP A 47 5.42 16.67 16.46
C ASP A 47 5.15 17.59 15.27
N VAL A 48 5.85 17.40 14.15
CA VAL A 48 5.58 18.14 12.90
C VAL A 48 4.17 17.85 12.41
N TRP A 49 3.72 16.59 12.40
CA TRP A 49 2.33 16.28 12.03
C TRP A 49 1.31 17.02 12.87
N THR A 50 1.53 17.15 14.18
CA THR A 50 0.58 17.83 15.07
C THR A 50 0.30 19.26 14.60
N THR A 51 1.30 19.91 14.00
CA THR A 51 1.17 21.24 13.37
C THR A 51 0.37 21.21 12.06
N PHE A 52 0.45 20.13 11.28
CA PHE A 52 -0.08 20.04 9.92
C PHE A 52 -1.30 19.11 9.75
N GLN A 53 -1.79 18.47 10.81
CA GLN A 53 -2.84 17.43 10.72
C GLN A 53 -4.15 17.93 10.09
N ASP A 54 -4.52 19.19 10.31
CA ASP A 54 -5.76 19.77 9.77
C ASP A 54 -5.64 20.12 8.28
N SER A 55 -4.43 20.06 7.74
CA SER A 55 -4.12 20.51 6.39
C SER A 55 -4.11 19.40 5.35
N GLY A 56 -4.20 18.13 5.77
CA GLY A 56 -4.16 17.00 4.86
C GLY A 56 -4.44 15.66 5.53
N GLU A 57 -4.20 14.59 4.79
CA GLU A 57 -4.29 13.21 5.27
C GLU A 57 -3.07 12.42 4.88
N VAL A 58 -2.77 11.36 5.62
CA VAL A 58 -1.65 10.46 5.33
C VAL A 58 -2.19 9.22 4.65
N GLN A 59 -1.61 8.85 3.51
CA GLN A 59 -2.07 7.76 2.65
C GLN A 59 -0.98 6.72 2.45
N LEU A 60 -1.31 5.47 2.71
CA LEU A 60 -0.50 4.33 2.34
C LEU A 60 -0.80 3.93 0.90
N THR A 61 0.27 3.82 0.11
CA THR A 61 0.21 3.70 -1.34
C THR A 61 1.17 2.63 -1.82
N ILE A 62 0.72 1.80 -2.76
CA ILE A 62 1.59 0.83 -3.44
C ILE A 62 1.66 1.15 -4.93
N PHE A 63 2.88 1.24 -5.46
CA PHE A 63 3.15 1.58 -6.85
C PHE A 63 3.25 0.31 -7.69
N PRO A 64 2.59 0.25 -8.87
CA PRO A 64 2.68 -0.90 -9.76
C PRO A 64 4.12 -1.12 -10.22
N GLU A 65 4.38 -2.23 -10.90
CA GLU A 65 5.66 -2.43 -11.59
C GLU A 65 6.04 -1.19 -12.41
N PHE A 66 7.32 -0.83 -12.36
CA PHE A 66 7.80 0.30 -13.13
C PHE A 66 7.75 0.01 -14.63
N SER A 67 7.09 0.89 -15.38
CA SER A 67 7.05 0.86 -16.84
C SER A 67 7.12 2.28 -17.39
N LEU A 68 7.80 2.46 -18.52
CA LEU A 68 7.79 3.70 -19.29
C LEU A 68 6.74 3.69 -20.41
N ASP A 69 6.15 2.53 -20.71
CA ASP A 69 5.17 2.35 -21.77
C ASP A 69 4.11 1.29 -21.38
N PRO A 70 2.94 1.70 -20.87
CA PRO A 70 2.59 3.06 -20.46
C PRO A 70 3.36 3.51 -19.18
N PRO A 71 3.57 4.82 -18.96
CA PRO A 71 4.22 5.34 -17.75
C PRO A 71 3.49 4.95 -16.45
N ALA A 72 4.15 4.17 -15.60
CA ALA A 72 3.63 3.72 -14.31
C ALA A 72 4.76 3.33 -13.34
N GLY A 73 4.47 3.38 -12.04
CA GLY A 73 5.35 2.87 -10.98
C GLY A 73 6.46 3.84 -10.55
N TRP A 74 7.32 3.38 -9.66
CA TRP A 74 8.49 4.11 -9.16
C TRP A 74 9.77 3.50 -9.71
N GLY A 75 10.59 4.28 -10.42
CA GLY A 75 11.79 3.71 -11.01
C GLY A 75 12.63 4.68 -11.82
N PRO A 76 13.66 4.17 -12.52
CA PRO A 76 14.62 4.98 -13.24
C PRO A 76 14.02 5.57 -14.53
N VAL A 77 13.81 6.88 -14.53
CA VAL A 77 13.37 7.68 -15.67
C VAL A 77 14.59 8.27 -16.40
N PRO A 78 14.76 8.01 -17.71
CA PRO A 78 15.84 8.59 -18.51
C PRO A 78 15.75 10.11 -18.64
N ASP A 79 16.90 10.77 -18.77
CA ASP A 79 16.97 12.17 -19.20
C ASP A 79 16.28 12.33 -20.57
N GLY A 80 15.48 13.37 -20.70
CA GLY A 80 14.81 13.74 -21.95
C GLY A 80 13.50 12.99 -22.23
N LEU A 81 13.09 12.03 -21.39
CA LEU A 81 11.88 11.23 -21.61
C LEU A 81 10.63 12.10 -21.80
N PHE A 82 10.46 13.11 -20.96
CA PHE A 82 9.31 14.02 -20.98
C PHE A 82 9.55 15.29 -21.81
N GLY A 83 10.65 15.36 -22.57
CA GLY A 83 10.95 16.45 -23.48
C GLY A 83 12.42 16.89 -23.46
N PRO A 84 12.84 17.72 -24.42
CA PRO A 84 14.22 18.22 -24.50
C PRO A 84 14.63 18.94 -23.21
N ASN A 85 15.83 18.62 -22.70
CA ASN A 85 16.38 19.18 -21.46
C ASN A 85 15.56 18.89 -20.19
N VAL A 86 14.63 17.93 -20.22
CA VAL A 86 13.96 17.46 -19.00
C VAL A 86 14.88 16.45 -18.31
N PRO A 87 15.47 16.78 -17.17
CA PRO A 87 16.25 15.83 -16.39
C PRO A 87 15.43 14.60 -15.95
N GLY A 88 16.08 13.44 -15.98
CA GLY A 88 15.64 12.16 -15.47
C GLY A 88 16.11 11.91 -14.04
N GLY A 89 15.78 10.75 -13.49
CA GLY A 89 16.01 10.43 -12.08
C GLY A 89 15.34 9.12 -11.68
N THR A 90 15.26 8.86 -10.38
CA THR A 90 14.45 7.74 -9.85
C THR A 90 13.30 8.34 -9.07
N TYR A 91 12.10 8.28 -9.64
CA TYR A 91 10.90 8.89 -9.07
C TYR A 91 9.63 8.16 -9.54
N ALA A 92 8.51 8.43 -8.86
CA ALA A 92 7.20 7.93 -9.26
C ALA A 92 6.72 8.57 -10.58
N ILE A 93 6.24 7.73 -11.50
CA ILE A 93 5.53 8.15 -12.70
C ILE A 93 4.18 7.43 -12.78
N GLY A 94 3.16 8.12 -13.28
CA GLY A 94 1.80 7.58 -13.32
C GLY A 94 1.15 7.48 -11.93
N ALA A 95 -0.06 6.92 -11.89
CA ALA A 95 -0.82 6.76 -10.66
C ALA A 95 -0.44 5.44 -9.94
N PRO A 96 -0.44 5.42 -8.60
CA PRO A 96 -0.27 4.16 -7.85
C PRO A 96 -1.44 3.19 -8.08
N SER A 97 -1.24 1.90 -7.78
CA SER A 97 -2.26 0.88 -8.10
C SER A 97 -3.54 1.05 -7.31
N ASN A 98 -3.45 1.64 -6.11
CA ASN A 98 -4.59 1.97 -5.25
C ASN A 98 -5.00 3.45 -5.31
N ALA A 99 -4.57 4.24 -6.31
CA ALA A 99 -4.81 5.68 -6.36
C ALA A 99 -6.29 6.11 -6.27
N GLN A 100 -7.20 5.25 -6.73
CA GLN A 100 -8.65 5.53 -6.71
C GLN A 100 -9.26 5.33 -5.32
N ASN A 101 -8.70 4.42 -4.52
CA ASN A 101 -9.09 4.13 -3.14
C ASN A 101 -7.84 4.00 -2.28
N PRO A 102 -7.15 5.12 -2.00
CA PRO A 102 -5.93 5.10 -1.20
C PRO A 102 -6.28 4.68 0.23
N THR A 103 -5.40 3.89 0.83
CA THR A 103 -5.57 3.46 2.22
C THR A 103 -5.17 4.60 3.12
N VAL A 104 -6.14 5.24 3.78
CA VAL A 104 -5.86 6.31 4.75
C VAL A 104 -5.18 5.69 5.97
N PHE A 105 -3.96 6.15 6.25
CA PHE A 105 -3.20 5.74 7.43
C PHE A 105 -3.71 6.54 8.63
N ASN A 106 -4.60 5.93 9.40
CA ASN A 106 -5.12 6.53 10.62
C ASN A 106 -4.12 6.32 11.76
N TYR A 107 -3.56 7.39 12.28
CA TYR A 107 -2.74 7.36 13.49
C TYR A 107 -3.12 8.48 14.44
N ALA A 108 -2.94 8.23 15.74
CA ALA A 108 -3.28 9.17 16.78
C ALA A 108 -2.15 10.18 17.01
N MET A 109 -2.49 11.39 17.44
CA MET A 109 -1.52 12.40 17.87
C MET A 109 -0.56 11.82 18.92
N GLY A 110 0.74 11.98 18.71
CA GLY A 110 1.79 11.44 19.58
C GLY A 110 2.10 9.95 19.39
N ALA A 111 1.42 9.25 18.47
CA ALA A 111 1.78 7.88 18.12
C ALA A 111 3.06 7.87 17.26
N THR A 112 4.02 7.03 17.62
CA THR A 112 5.29 6.86 16.89
C THR A 112 5.19 5.84 15.76
N GLY A 113 3.97 5.44 15.39
CA GLY A 113 3.74 4.41 14.39
C GLY A 113 2.32 3.86 14.40
N GLY A 114 2.10 2.88 13.53
CA GLY A 114 0.82 2.17 13.41
C GLY A 114 0.93 0.95 12.51
N THR A 115 -0.01 0.02 12.69
CA THR A 115 -0.10 -1.17 11.83
C THR A 115 -0.93 -0.88 10.59
N TYR A 116 -0.62 -1.53 9.49
CA TYR A 116 -1.40 -1.46 8.26
C TYR A 116 -1.63 -2.83 7.65
N GLU A 117 -2.65 -2.91 6.80
CA GLU A 117 -2.95 -4.04 5.93
C GLU A 117 -3.45 -3.51 4.59
N LEU A 118 -2.93 -4.07 3.50
CA LEU A 118 -3.33 -3.82 2.13
C LEU A 118 -3.67 -5.15 1.48
N GLU A 119 -4.83 -5.22 0.83
CA GLU A 119 -5.15 -6.29 -0.10
C GLU A 119 -4.82 -5.82 -1.52
N VAL A 120 -4.03 -6.62 -2.25
CA VAL A 120 -3.52 -6.24 -3.56
C VAL A 120 -3.59 -7.42 -4.53
N ASP A 121 -3.68 -7.13 -5.82
CA ASP A 121 -3.62 -8.16 -6.85
C ASP A 121 -2.22 -8.84 -6.89
N PRO A 122 -2.12 -10.09 -7.35
CA PRO A 122 -0.82 -10.71 -7.58
C PRO A 122 -0.02 -9.95 -8.64
N GLY A 123 1.26 -9.71 -8.37
CA GLY A 123 2.14 -8.99 -9.29
C GLY A 123 3.42 -8.50 -8.63
N THR A 124 4.24 -7.82 -9.42
CA THR A 124 5.42 -7.10 -8.93
C THR A 124 5.06 -5.62 -8.77
N TYR A 125 5.42 -5.06 -7.63
CA TYR A 125 5.24 -3.67 -7.27
C TYR A 125 6.60 -3.02 -7.11
N SER A 126 6.71 -1.77 -7.52
CA SER A 126 7.99 -1.06 -7.52
C SER A 126 8.31 -0.37 -6.19
N ALA A 127 7.27 0.02 -5.43
CA ALA A 127 7.44 0.68 -4.15
C ALA A 127 6.18 0.55 -3.28
N LEU A 128 6.39 0.51 -1.97
CA LEU A 128 5.36 0.79 -0.95
C LEU A 128 5.75 2.08 -0.25
N ALA A 129 4.84 3.05 -0.19
CA ALA A 129 5.12 4.38 0.31
C ALA A 129 4.00 4.94 1.19
N LEU A 130 4.41 5.75 2.16
CA LEU A 130 3.53 6.62 2.92
C LEU A 130 3.62 8.03 2.32
N GLY A 131 2.49 8.62 1.96
CA GLY A 131 2.42 9.97 1.40
C GLY A 131 1.53 10.88 2.23
N PHE A 132 1.87 12.16 2.29
CA PHE A 132 1.02 13.23 2.81
C PHE A 132 0.25 13.87 1.67
N ARG A 133 -1.08 13.93 1.77
CA ARG A 133 -1.98 14.55 0.79
C ARG A 133 -2.61 15.80 1.36
N HIS A 134 -2.28 16.97 0.80
CA HIS A 134 -2.81 18.24 1.26
C HIS A 134 -4.24 18.51 0.77
N ASN A 135 -5.11 18.92 1.68
CA ASN A 135 -6.52 19.20 1.42
C ASN A 135 -6.74 20.51 0.64
N PHE A 136 -5.87 21.50 0.80
CA PHE A 136 -6.06 22.82 0.19
C PHE A 136 -5.33 23.01 -1.16
N ILE A 137 -4.56 22.03 -1.63
CA ILE A 137 -3.95 22.11 -2.97
C ILE A 137 -4.98 21.65 -3.99
N THR A 138 -5.26 22.45 -5.03
CA THR A 138 -6.28 22.13 -6.02
C THR A 138 -5.78 21.23 -7.15
N ASP A 139 -4.50 21.34 -7.54
CA ASP A 139 -3.87 20.47 -8.54
C ASP A 139 -3.51 19.10 -7.94
N PRO A 140 -4.13 17.99 -8.37
CA PRO A 140 -3.87 16.66 -7.82
C PRO A 140 -2.41 16.19 -7.91
N SER A 141 -1.66 16.66 -8.92
CA SER A 141 -0.24 16.29 -9.10
C SER A 141 0.67 16.94 -8.05
N LEU A 142 0.21 18.04 -7.46
CA LEU A 142 0.93 18.79 -6.43
C LEU A 142 0.38 18.51 -5.02
N ARG A 143 -0.64 17.65 -4.87
CA ARG A 143 -1.26 17.40 -3.56
C ARG A 143 -0.44 16.47 -2.68
N THR A 144 0.46 15.67 -3.24
CA THR A 144 1.08 14.54 -2.53
C THR A 144 2.58 14.73 -2.36
N ALA A 145 3.06 14.57 -1.13
CA ALA A 145 4.47 14.49 -0.77
C ALA A 145 4.78 13.10 -0.19
N THR A 146 5.91 12.49 -0.57
CA THR A 146 6.31 11.18 -0.02
C THR A 146 6.99 11.37 1.33
N LEU A 147 6.43 10.76 2.38
CA LEU A 147 6.95 10.78 3.75
C LEU A 147 7.91 9.62 4.04
N GLY A 148 7.77 8.51 3.32
CA GLY A 148 8.53 7.30 3.54
C GLY A 148 8.31 6.28 2.42
N VAL A 149 9.34 5.51 2.09
CA VAL A 149 9.30 4.41 1.13
C VAL A 149 10.01 3.19 1.69
N HIS A 150 9.51 1.99 1.38
CA HIS A 150 10.14 0.74 1.77
C HIS A 150 11.41 0.45 0.94
N TRP A 151 12.54 0.25 1.62
CA TRP A 151 13.87 0.00 1.04
C TRP A 151 14.44 -1.40 1.35
N GLY A 152 13.62 -2.34 1.83
CA GLY A 152 14.11 -3.65 2.25
C GLY A 152 14.83 -3.64 3.61
N ASN A 153 15.01 -2.46 4.23
CA ASN A 153 15.49 -2.29 5.59
C ASN A 153 14.52 -1.38 6.39
N PRO A 154 13.81 -1.91 7.40
CA PRO A 154 12.79 -1.15 8.13
C PRO A 154 13.34 0.03 8.94
N THR A 155 14.64 0.04 9.24
CA THR A 155 15.29 1.10 10.03
C THR A 155 15.73 2.30 9.21
N SER A 156 15.70 2.20 7.88
CA SER A 156 16.10 3.29 7.01
C SER A 156 14.93 4.26 6.80
N VAL A 157 15.24 5.55 6.87
CA VAL A 157 14.30 6.65 6.62
C VAL A 157 14.46 7.09 5.18
N SER A 158 13.37 7.16 4.44
CA SER A 158 13.34 7.62 3.04
C SER A 158 12.53 8.91 2.95
N HIS A 159 13.09 9.93 2.31
CA HIS A 159 12.37 11.13 1.90
C HIS A 159 12.29 11.08 0.38
N GLY A 160 11.34 10.29 -0.14
CA GLY A 160 11.27 10.01 -1.56
C GLY A 160 11.14 11.26 -2.42
N ILE A 161 12.14 11.54 -3.28
CA ILE A 161 12.04 11.77 -4.73
C ILE A 161 13.39 12.28 -5.28
N VAL A 162 14.02 11.55 -6.24
CA VAL A 162 15.12 12.11 -7.06
C VAL A 162 14.55 12.87 -8.25
N ILE A 163 14.20 14.14 -8.04
CA ILE A 163 14.03 15.06 -9.17
C ILE A 163 15.36 15.77 -9.35
N LYS A 164 16.01 15.47 -10.48
CA LYS A 164 16.90 16.47 -11.08
C LYS A 164 15.96 17.48 -11.75
N ALA A 165 16.08 18.76 -11.47
CA ALA A 165 15.32 19.84 -12.13
C ALA A 165 16.28 20.89 -12.65
N ASN A 166 16.07 21.39 -13.87
CA ASN A 166 16.82 22.53 -14.37
C ASN A 166 16.13 23.83 -13.89
N ILE A 167 16.70 24.45 -12.87
CA ILE A 167 16.23 25.72 -12.31
C ILE A 167 17.23 26.81 -12.70
N ALA A 168 16.82 27.68 -13.62
CA ALA A 168 17.62 28.80 -14.11
C ALA A 168 19.03 28.41 -14.63
N GLY A 169 19.16 27.24 -15.28
CA GLY A 169 20.42 26.74 -15.82
C GLY A 169 21.20 25.83 -14.88
N ASN A 170 20.73 25.62 -13.64
CA ASN A 170 21.35 24.72 -12.67
C ASN A 170 20.52 23.45 -12.51
N VAL A 171 21.17 22.28 -12.57
CA VAL A 171 20.52 21.00 -12.23
C VAL A 171 20.51 20.85 -10.71
N VAL A 172 19.37 21.13 -10.09
CA VAL A 172 19.13 20.86 -8.67
C VAL A 172 18.74 19.39 -8.54
N THR A 173 19.44 18.65 -7.68
CA THR A 173 19.04 17.28 -7.32
C THR A 173 18.33 17.35 -5.97
N LEU A 174 17.05 17.01 -5.97
CA LEU A 174 16.29 16.77 -4.75
C LEU A 174 16.49 15.30 -4.34
N PHE A 175 16.54 15.04 -3.05
CA PHE A 175 17.12 13.81 -2.47
C PHE A 175 16.24 12.58 -2.66
N ASP A 176 16.86 11.45 -3.04
CA ASP A 176 16.49 10.10 -2.55
C ASP A 176 17.56 9.07 -2.93
N TYR A 177 18.29 8.56 -1.95
CA TYR A 177 19.12 7.36 -2.13
C TYR A 177 19.13 6.58 -0.83
N PRO A 178 18.94 5.24 -0.86
CA PRO A 178 18.77 4.35 -2.02
C PRO A 178 17.37 4.35 -2.70
N ALA A 179 17.25 3.64 -3.82
CA ALA A 179 15.98 3.42 -4.50
C ALA A 179 15.07 2.43 -3.75
N PRO A 180 13.74 2.48 -3.94
CA PRO A 180 12.80 1.53 -3.37
C PRO A 180 13.09 0.07 -3.68
N SER A 181 12.77 -0.82 -2.74
CA SER A 181 12.84 -2.25 -2.97
C SER A 181 11.56 -2.75 -3.64
N PRO A 182 11.64 -3.50 -4.75
CA PRO A 182 10.48 -4.09 -5.37
C PRO A 182 9.86 -5.17 -4.48
N ILE A 183 8.55 -5.32 -4.58
CA ILE A 183 7.74 -6.24 -3.78
C ILE A 183 6.98 -7.14 -4.75
N THR A 184 7.20 -8.45 -4.68
CA THR A 184 6.43 -9.42 -5.46
C THR A 184 5.39 -10.08 -4.56
N VAL A 185 4.12 -10.06 -4.99
CA VAL A 185 2.98 -10.65 -4.29
C VAL A 185 2.37 -11.73 -5.18
N ASN A 186 2.20 -12.93 -4.66
CA ASN A 186 1.44 -14.00 -5.29
C ASN A 186 0.03 -14.09 -4.71
N ALA A 187 -0.85 -14.80 -5.40
CA ALA A 187 -2.19 -15.09 -4.90
C ALA A 187 -2.12 -15.86 -3.58
N GLY A 188 -2.77 -15.34 -2.54
CA GLY A 188 -2.76 -15.92 -1.20
C GLY A 188 -1.53 -15.62 -0.36
N ASP A 189 -0.57 -14.82 -0.84
CA ASP A 189 0.57 -14.40 -0.02
C ASP A 189 0.11 -13.52 1.16
N GLU A 190 0.79 -13.68 2.29
CA GLU A 190 0.73 -12.75 3.42
C GLU A 190 2.13 -12.22 3.71
N LEU A 191 2.49 -11.10 3.09
CA LEU A 191 3.80 -10.47 3.26
C LEU A 191 3.78 -9.54 4.47
N THR A 192 4.83 -9.61 5.29
CA THR A 192 5.07 -8.65 6.37
C THR A 192 6.18 -7.70 5.98
N ILE A 193 5.87 -6.42 5.88
CA ILE A 193 6.78 -5.35 5.48
C ILE A 193 6.72 -4.24 6.51
N ASP A 194 7.83 -3.95 7.15
CA ASP A 194 7.95 -2.81 8.05
C ASP A 194 8.76 -1.71 7.35
N PHE A 195 8.41 -0.44 7.59
CA PHE A 195 9.22 0.68 7.10
C PHE A 195 9.05 1.93 7.96
N THR A 196 9.99 2.86 7.81
CA THR A 196 10.00 4.12 8.55
C THR A 196 9.65 5.29 7.62
N ALA A 197 8.82 6.20 8.10
CA ALA A 197 8.47 7.45 7.45
C ALA A 197 8.81 8.63 8.38
N ASP A 198 9.08 9.78 7.80
CA ASP A 198 9.54 10.95 8.53
C ASP A 198 8.77 12.21 8.10
N PHE A 199 8.09 12.81 9.08
CA PHE A 199 7.32 14.03 8.90
C PHE A 199 8.15 15.30 8.80
N GLY A 200 9.44 15.26 9.14
CA GLY A 200 10.34 16.40 9.01
C GLY A 200 10.36 17.00 7.60
N PHE A 201 10.17 16.15 6.58
CA PHE A 201 10.06 16.58 5.18
C PHE A 201 8.89 17.55 4.92
N ILE A 202 7.79 17.47 5.69
CA ILE A 202 6.65 18.37 5.51
C ILE A 202 7.10 19.83 5.64
N GLU A 203 8.00 20.14 6.56
CA GLU A 203 8.46 21.53 6.73
C GLU A 203 9.21 22.05 5.51
N ASP A 204 9.96 21.18 4.81
CA ASP A 204 10.67 21.54 3.58
C ASP A 204 9.70 21.68 2.40
N TRP A 205 8.61 20.92 2.40
CA TRP A 205 7.58 21.00 1.35
C TRP A 205 6.74 22.29 1.41
N TYR A 206 6.60 22.90 2.59
CA TYR A 206 5.85 24.15 2.79
C TYR A 206 6.69 25.42 2.69
N ARG A 207 8.01 25.31 2.51
CA ARG A 207 8.94 26.46 2.37
C ARG A 207 9.06 26.90 0.92
#